data_AF-G5SB80-F1
#
_entry.id   AF-G5SB80-F1
#
_cell.length_a   1.000
_cell.length_b   1.000
_cell.length_c   1.000
_cell.angle_alpha   90.00
_cell.angle_beta   90.00
_cell.angle_gamma   90.00
#
_symmetry.space_group_name_H-M   'P 1'
#
loop_
_entity.id
_entity.type
_entity.pdbx_description
1 polymer ?
#
loop_
_entity_poly.entity_id
_entity_poly.type
_entity_poly.pdbx_seq_one_letter_code
_entity_poly.pdbx_strand_id
1 'polypeptide(L)'
;MLKFILRRCLEAIPTLFILITISFFMMRLAPGSPFTGERALPPEVLANIEAKYHLNDPIMTQYFSYLKQLAHGDFGPSFKYKDYTVNDLVAASFPVSAKL
;
A
#
# COMPACT_ATOMS: atom_id res chain seq x y z
N MET A 1 31.97 9.33 -0.94
CA MET A 1 30.61 9.54 -1.48
C MET A 1 29.77 8.25 -1.41
N LEU A 2 30.15 7.14 -2.07
CA LEU A 2 29.35 5.89 -2.07
C LEU A 2 29.09 5.30 -0.67
N LYS A 3 30.11 5.22 0.20
CA LYS A 3 29.96 4.77 1.61
C LYS A 3 28.99 5.64 2.42
N PHE A 4 28.93 6.94 2.13
CA PHE A 4 28.01 7.87 2.77
C PHE A 4 26.58 7.67 2.28
N ILE A 5 26.38 7.51 0.96
CA ILE A 5 25.06 7.20 0.37
C ILE A 5 24.52 5.89 0.92
N LEU A 6 25.32 4.81 0.90
CA LEU A 6 24.92 3.51 1.44
C LEU A 6 24.54 3.59 2.91
N ARG A 7 25.34 4.30 3.73
CA ARG A 7 25.02 4.52 5.14
C ARG A 7 23.69 5.26 5.31
N ARG A 8 23.44 6.32 4.54
CA ARG A 8 22.14 7.03 4.60
C ARG A 8 20.96 6.17 4.17
N CYS A 9 21.12 5.35 3.14
CA CYS A 9 20.08 4.41 2.72
C CYS A 9 19.79 3.39 3.82
N LEU A 10 20.82 2.83 4.45
CA LEU A 10 20.65 1.88 5.56
C LEU A 10 19.99 2.53 6.79
N GLU A 11 20.35 3.77 7.12
CA GLU A 11 19.71 4.54 8.19
C GLU A 11 18.23 4.85 7.90
N ALA A 12 17.83 4.96 6.63
CA ALA A 12 16.44 5.19 6.24
C ALA A 12 15.55 3.94 6.37
N ILE A 13 16.12 2.74 6.26
CA ILE A 13 15.38 1.46 6.35
C ILE A 13 14.57 1.36 7.65
N PRO A 14 15.13 1.53 8.87
CA PRO A 14 14.35 1.41 10.10
C PRO A 14 13.25 2.47 10.19
N THR A 15 13.52 3.70 9.76
CA THR A 15 12.51 4.77 9.75
C THR A 15 11.35 4.45 8.82
N LEU A 16 11.64 4.01 7.59
CA LEU A 16 10.62 3.61 6.63
C LEU A 16 9.84 2.39 7.12
N PHE A 17 10.53 1.40 7.71
CA PHE A 17 9.89 0.22 8.28
C PHE A 17 8.88 0.59 9.36
N ILE A 18 9.24 1.48 10.29
CA ILE A 18 8.33 1.98 11.33
C ILE A 18 7.12 2.69 10.69
N LEU A 19 7.36 3.60 9.74
CA LEU A 19 6.28 4.32 9.05
C LEU A 19 5.32 3.37 8.33
N ILE A 20 5.84 2.41 7.56
CA ILE A 20 5.06 1.41 6.84
C ILE A 20 4.23 0.58 7.81
N THR A 21 4.83 0.13 8.92
CA THR A 21 4.16 -0.66 9.95
C THR A 21 2.99 0.13 10.54
N ILE A 22 3.24 1.37 10.97
CA ILE A 22 2.22 2.25 11.56
C ILE A 22 1.11 2.52 10.55
N SER A 23 1.44 2.90 9.32
CA SER A 23 0.43 3.18 8.27
C SER A 23 -0.42 1.95 7.95
N PHE A 24 0.18 0.75 7.90
CA PHE A 24 -0.55 -0.50 7.67
C PHE A 24 -1.59 -0.75 8.77
N PHE A 25 -1.17 -0.72 10.03
CA PHE A 25 -2.09 -0.94 11.15
C PHE A 25 -3.12 0.18 11.28
N MET A 26 -2.75 1.44 11.02
CA MET A 26 -3.68 2.56 11.01
C MET A 26 -4.80 2.35 9.98
N MET A 27 -4.45 1.90 8.77
CA MET A 27 -5.45 1.62 7.73
C MET A 27 -6.30 0.39 8.06
N ARG A 28 -5.76 -0.62 8.73
CA ARG A 28 -6.50 -1.83 9.14
C ARG A 28 -7.41 -1.61 10.35
N LEU A 29 -7.08 -0.66 11.22
CA LEU A 29 -7.89 -0.28 12.38
C LEU A 29 -8.98 0.74 12.03
N ALA A 30 -8.87 1.41 10.88
CA ALA A 30 -9.90 2.31 10.40
C ALA A 30 -11.22 1.54 10.21
N PRO A 31 -12.36 2.08 10.71
CA PRO A 31 -13.65 1.42 10.55
C PRO A 31 -14.07 1.43 9.07
N GLY A 32 -14.53 0.28 8.58
CA GLY A 32 -15.01 0.10 7.21
C GLY A 32 -13.99 -0.60 6.30
N SER A 33 -14.32 -0.63 5.00
CA SER A 33 -13.49 -1.22 3.95
C SER A 33 -13.27 -0.16 2.87
N PRO A 34 -12.14 -0.18 2.13
CA PRO A 34 -11.94 0.70 0.98
C PRO A 34 -13.07 0.59 -0.08
N PHE A 35 -13.86 -0.48 -0.01
CA PHE A 35 -14.96 -0.77 -0.91
C PHE A 35 -16.35 -0.47 -0.33
N THR A 36 -16.45 -0.16 0.96
CA THR A 36 -17.71 0.33 1.58
C THR A 36 -17.82 1.83 1.34
N GLY A 37 -18.21 2.21 0.12
CA GLY A 37 -18.46 3.60 -0.27
C GLY A 37 -19.94 4.00 -0.13
N GLU A 38 -20.33 5.08 -0.82
CA GLU A 38 -21.69 5.63 -0.80
C GLU A 38 -22.77 4.70 -1.35
N ARG A 39 -22.40 3.75 -2.22
CA ARG A 39 -23.31 2.70 -2.71
C ARG A 39 -23.09 1.43 -1.91
N ALA A 40 -24.11 1.03 -1.16
CA ALA A 40 -24.13 -0.28 -0.51
C ALA A 40 -24.02 -1.38 -1.58
N LEU A 41 -22.90 -2.10 -1.58
CA LEU A 41 -22.76 -3.31 -2.36
C LEU A 41 -23.51 -4.45 -1.66
N PRO A 42 -24.13 -5.38 -2.40
CA PRO A 42 -24.63 -6.60 -1.81
C PRO A 42 -23.52 -7.32 -1.02
N PRO A 43 -23.82 -7.92 0.14
CA PRO A 43 -22.80 -8.52 1.02
C PRO A 43 -21.97 -9.59 0.31
N GLU A 44 -22.59 -10.34 -0.61
CA GLU A 44 -21.91 -11.35 -1.43
C GLU A 44 -20.86 -10.74 -2.37
N VAL A 45 -21.17 -9.58 -2.96
CA VAL A 45 -20.24 -8.87 -3.86
C VAL A 45 -19.08 -8.29 -3.06
N LEU A 46 -19.36 -7.72 -1.89
CA LEU A 46 -18.32 -7.22 -0.97
C LEU A 46 -17.36 -8.34 -0.56
N ALA A 47 -17.89 -9.48 -0.13
CA ALA A 47 -17.08 -10.63 0.29
C ALA A 47 -16.17 -11.15 -0.85
N ASN A 48 -16.69 -11.19 -2.08
CA ASN A 48 -15.90 -11.57 -3.26
C ASN A 48 -14.77 -10.58 -3.57
N ILE A 49 -15.04 -9.28 -3.41
CA ILE A 49 -14.02 -8.23 -3.58
C ILE A 49 -12.95 -8.37 -2.48
N GLU A 50 -13.36 -8.49 -1.22
CA GLU A 50 -12.44 -8.63 -0.10
C GLU A 50 -11.56 -9.89 -0.22
N ALA A 51 -12.14 -10.99 -0.70
CA ALA A 51 -11.38 -12.21 -1.01
C ALA A 51 -10.37 -11.97 -2.15
N LYS A 52 -10.78 -11.30 -3.23
CA LYS A 52 -9.89 -10.97 -4.36
C LYS A 52 -8.70 -10.10 -3.94
N TYR A 53 -8.89 -9.20 -2.99
CA TYR A 53 -7.85 -8.33 -2.46
C TYR A 53 -7.15 -8.89 -1.21
N HIS A 54 -7.36 -10.17 -0.87
CA HIS A 54 -6.73 -10.82 0.29
C HIS A 54 -7.03 -10.14 1.63
N LEU A 55 -8.11 -9.36 1.72
CA LEU A 55 -8.49 -8.62 2.94
C LEU A 55 -8.99 -9.56 4.05
N ASN A 56 -9.39 -10.78 3.69
CA ASN A 56 -9.87 -11.84 4.58
C ASN A 56 -8.75 -12.71 5.16
N ASP A 57 -7.53 -12.59 4.66
CA ASP A 57 -6.40 -13.40 5.14
C ASP A 57 -6.02 -13.01 6.58
N PRO A 58 -5.34 -13.87 7.34
CA PRO A 58 -4.81 -13.49 8.65
C PRO A 58 -3.97 -12.22 8.57
N ILE A 59 -4.09 -11.32 9.55
CA ILE A 59 -3.46 -9.99 9.51
C ILE A 59 -1.94 -10.05 9.30
N MET A 60 -1.28 -11.06 9.87
CA MET A 60 0.15 -11.28 9.69
C MET A 60 0.49 -11.66 8.24
N THR A 61 -0.32 -12.52 7.62
CA THR A 61 -0.16 -12.90 6.21
C THR A 61 -0.28 -11.68 5.31
N GLN A 62 -1.28 -10.82 5.55
CA GLN A 62 -1.45 -9.57 4.81
C GLN A 62 -0.24 -8.65 4.98
N TYR A 63 0.23 -8.49 6.22
CA TYR A 63 1.37 -7.63 6.52
C TYR A 63 2.66 -8.10 5.84
N PHE A 64 3.01 -9.39 5.92
CA PHE A 64 4.20 -9.93 5.27
C PHE A 64 4.09 -9.93 3.75
N SER A 65 2.91 -10.22 3.19
CA SER A 65 2.67 -10.11 1.75
C SER A 65 2.87 -8.67 1.26
N TYR A 66 2.32 -7.69 2.00
CA TYR A 66 2.49 -6.28 1.71
C TYR A 66 3.95 -5.83 1.80
N LEU A 67 4.68 -6.21 2.86
CA LEU A 67 6.12 -5.93 2.96
C LEU A 67 6.92 -6.53 1.81
N LYS A 68 6.59 -7.76 1.39
CA LYS A 68 7.26 -8.42 0.27
C LYS A 68 7.04 -7.67 -1.04
N GLN A 69 5.81 -7.24 -1.32
CA GLN A 69 5.48 -6.44 -2.52
C GLN A 69 6.25 -5.12 -2.51
N LEU A 70 6.21 -4.39 -1.38
CA LEU A 70 6.95 -3.14 -1.21
C LEU A 70 8.46 -3.30 -1.42
N ALA A 71 9.05 -4.38 -0.90
CA ALA A 71 10.48 -4.66 -1.08
C ALA A 71 10.87 -4.91 -2.56
N HIS A 72 9.92 -5.35 -3.39
CA HIS A 72 10.10 -5.49 -4.84
C HIS A 72 9.70 -4.23 -5.62
N GLY A 73 9.31 -3.15 -4.93
CA GLY A 73 8.85 -1.90 -5.54
C GLY A 73 7.41 -1.97 -6.07
N ASP A 74 6.62 -2.96 -5.65
CA ASP A 74 5.21 -3.07 -5.98
C ASP A 74 4.37 -2.41 -4.88
N PHE A 75 3.72 -1.30 -5.19
CA PHE A 75 2.83 -0.56 -4.28
C PHE A 75 1.36 -1.01 -4.40
N GLY A 76 1.09 -2.00 -5.25
CA GLY A 76 -0.22 -2.61 -5.42
C GLY A 76 -1.20 -1.77 -6.25
N PRO A 77 -2.45 -2.26 -6.37
CA PRO A 77 -3.52 -1.59 -7.11
C PRO A 77 -4.04 -0.36 -6.38
N SER A 78 -4.57 0.61 -7.12
CA SER A 78 -5.29 1.72 -6.51
C SER A 78 -6.71 1.30 -6.13
N PHE A 79 -7.08 1.47 -4.85
CA PHE A 79 -8.46 1.27 -4.40
C PHE A 79 -9.41 2.37 -4.86
N LYS A 80 -8.88 3.54 -5.27
CA LYS A 80 -9.65 4.67 -5.77
C LYS A 80 -9.81 4.63 -7.29
N TYR A 81 -8.73 4.37 -8.02
CA TYR A 81 -8.69 4.33 -9.47
C TYR A 81 -8.54 2.89 -9.96
N LYS A 82 -9.66 2.20 -10.21
CA LYS A 82 -9.72 0.74 -10.41
C LYS A 82 -8.83 0.19 -11.52
N ASP A 83 -8.50 1.00 -12.52
CA ASP A 83 -7.72 0.59 -13.70
C ASP A 83 -6.21 0.89 -13.57
N TYR A 84 -5.78 1.43 -12.42
CA TYR A 84 -4.40 1.88 -12.23
C TYR A 84 -3.76 1.24 -11.00
N THR A 85 -2.46 0.98 -11.10
CA THR A 85 -1.63 0.71 -9.92
C THR A 85 -1.17 2.00 -9.26
N VAL A 86 -0.78 1.92 -7.99
CA VAL A 86 -0.16 3.06 -7.31
C VAL A 86 1.14 3.47 -8.02
N ASN A 87 1.91 2.51 -8.53
CA ASN A 87 3.10 2.76 -9.34
C ASN A 87 2.80 3.62 -10.58
N ASP A 88 1.72 3.32 -11.32
CA ASP A 88 1.33 4.09 -12.51
C ASP A 88 1.01 5.54 -12.15
N LEU A 89 0.25 5.73 -11.08
CA LEU A 89 -0.16 7.05 -10.61
C LEU A 89 1.05 7.88 -10.13
N VAL A 90 1.96 7.23 -9.40
CA VAL A 90 3.21 7.85 -8.95
C VAL A 90 4.09 8.21 -10.15
N ALA A 91 4.28 7.31 -11.10
CA ALA A 91 5.08 7.56 -12.29
C ALA A 91 4.52 8.72 -13.14
N ALA A 92 3.20 8.78 -13.29
CA ALA A 92 2.53 9.88 -14.01
C ALA A 92 2.69 11.24 -13.30
N SER A 93 2.67 11.25 -11.96
CA SER A 93 2.72 12.49 -11.16
C SER A 93 4.15 12.95 -10.83
N PHE A 94 5.10 12.02 -10.78
CA PHE A 94 6.48 12.26 -10.35
C PHE A 94 7.20 13.39 -11.08
N PRO A 95 7.10 13.55 -12.42
CA PRO A 95 7.79 14.63 -13.14
C PRO A 95 7.33 16.04 -12.74
N VAL A 96 6.11 16.18 -12.21
CA VAL A 96 5.62 17.47 -11.71
C VAL A 96 6.29 17.79 -10.38
N SER A 97 6.33 16.81 -9.46
CA SER A 97 6.97 16.96 -8.15
C SER A 97 8.49 17.15 -8.25
N ALA A 98 9.14 16.54 -9.24
CA ALA A 98 10.59 16.66 -9.43
C ALA A 98 11.05 18.01 -10.01
N LYS A 99 10.12 18.82 -10.54
CA LYS A 99 10.40 20.17 -11.07
C LYS A 99 10.24 21.27 -10.02
N LEU A 100 9.59 20.97 -8.89
CA LEU A 100 9.43 21.87 -7.74
C LEU A 100 10.68 21.84 -6.86
#